data_AF-A0A5B9G8Z1-F1
#
_entry.id   AF-A0A5B9G8Z1-F1
#
_cell.length_a   1.000
_cell.length_b   1.000
_cell.length_c   1.000
_cell.angle_alpha   90.00
_cell.angle_beta   90.00
_cell.angle_gamma   90.00
#
_symmetry.space_group_name_H-M   'P 1'
#
loop_
_entity.id
_entity.type
_entity.pdbx_description
1 polymer ?
#
loop_
_entity_poly.entity_id
_entity_poly.type
_entity_poly.pdbx_seq_one_letter_code
_entity_poly.pdbx_strand_id
1 'polypeptide(L)'
;MPFIDSSSAAEEHVFAAYGRAMHGAQALEYWLRVLVQVHRVATKHFASHEELEPAFNTLSTSTMGTVFAALRSLTQNPPLEDKLTLAVAERNRLAHQFFGQWADIWTGIETEIRMIEDVDRVRILFEGTVQDLVSIIGDHLDTIGSNPDEYIPGLAQRISDVVGDGSLRI
;
A
#
# COMPACT_ATOMS: atom_id res chain seq x y z
N MET A 1 -9.69 42.49 -8.83
CA MET A 1 -8.72 41.51 -8.30
C MET A 1 -9.47 40.63 -7.32
N PRO A 2 -9.72 39.35 -7.60
CA PRO A 2 -10.27 38.46 -6.59
C PRO A 2 -9.19 38.23 -5.53
N PHE A 3 -9.54 38.38 -4.26
CA PHE A 3 -8.73 37.88 -3.16
C PHE A 3 -8.74 36.36 -3.28
N ILE A 4 -7.62 35.76 -3.68
CA ILE A 4 -7.40 34.34 -3.43
C ILE A 4 -7.22 34.23 -1.92
N ASP A 5 -8.20 33.60 -1.27
CA ASP A 5 -8.15 33.36 0.16
C ASP A 5 -6.99 32.41 0.45
N SER A 6 -5.97 32.90 1.14
CA SER A 6 -4.81 32.09 1.51
C SER A 6 -5.18 30.85 2.34
N SER A 7 -6.37 30.86 2.97
CA SER A 7 -6.95 29.69 3.65
C SER A 7 -7.27 28.55 2.68
N SER A 8 -7.82 28.84 1.49
CA SER A 8 -8.23 27.78 0.56
C SER A 8 -7.04 27.07 -0.07
N ALA A 9 -5.99 27.81 -0.43
CA ALA A 9 -4.77 27.24 -0.99
C ALA A 9 -4.01 26.36 0.03
N ALA A 10 -4.11 26.68 1.31
CA ALA A 10 -3.44 25.95 2.37
C ALA A 10 -4.20 24.66 2.75
N GLU A 11 -5.53 24.71 2.79
CA GLU A 11 -6.38 23.53 2.90
C GLU A 11 -6.16 22.55 1.75
N GLU A 12 -6.03 23.07 0.52
CA GLU A 12 -5.70 22.26 -0.68
C GLU A 12 -4.39 21.47 -0.51
N HIS A 13 -3.37 22.03 0.13
CA HIS A 13 -2.11 21.33 0.37
C HIS A 13 -2.25 20.14 1.32
N VAL A 14 -3.03 20.28 2.40
CA VAL A 14 -3.30 19.21 3.36
C VAL A 14 -4.06 18.07 2.66
N PHE A 15 -5.11 18.39 1.90
CA PHE A 15 -5.86 17.38 1.14
C PHE A 15 -5.01 16.71 0.07
N ALA A 16 -4.15 17.44 -0.62
CA ALA A 16 -3.23 16.87 -1.61
C ALA A 16 -2.23 15.91 -0.95
N ALA A 17 -1.65 16.29 0.19
CA ALA A 17 -0.72 15.43 0.93
C ALA A 17 -1.41 14.18 1.47
N TYR A 18 -2.61 14.34 2.06
CA TYR A 18 -3.45 13.22 2.49
C TYR A 18 -3.80 12.29 1.32
N GLY A 19 -4.19 12.83 0.16
CA GLY A 19 -4.50 12.08 -1.05
C GLY A 19 -3.31 11.25 -1.54
N ARG A 20 -2.10 11.81 -1.52
CA ARG A 20 -0.86 11.07 -1.84
C ARG A 20 -0.60 9.93 -0.86
N ALA A 21 -0.78 10.16 0.44
CA ALA A 21 -0.62 9.10 1.45
C ALA A 21 -1.67 7.99 1.26
N MET A 22 -2.93 8.32 0.98
CA MET A 22 -3.99 7.35 0.70
C MET A 22 -3.75 6.57 -0.60
N HIS A 23 -3.19 7.20 -1.62
CA HIS A 23 -2.73 6.50 -2.83
C HIS A 23 -1.64 5.46 -2.48
N GLY A 24 -0.68 5.83 -1.63
CA GLY A 24 0.32 4.88 -1.10
C GLY A 24 -0.32 3.70 -0.35
N ALA A 25 -1.36 3.95 0.44
CA ALA A 25 -2.12 2.90 1.11
C ALA A 25 -2.81 1.94 0.12
N GLN A 26 -3.38 2.47 -0.97
CA GLN A 26 -3.99 1.65 -2.03
C GLN A 26 -2.96 0.80 -2.77
N ALA A 27 -1.77 1.36 -3.04
CA ALA A 27 -0.66 0.61 -3.62
C ALA A 27 -0.21 -0.54 -2.70
N LEU A 28 -0.13 -0.28 -1.39
CA LEU A 28 0.16 -1.31 -0.39
C LEU A 28 -0.89 -2.43 -0.39
N GLU A 29 -2.19 -2.09 -0.42
CA GLU A 29 -3.28 -3.07 -0.50
C GLU A 29 -3.18 -3.94 -1.75
N TYR A 30 -2.87 -3.33 -2.91
CA TYR A 30 -2.66 -4.05 -4.15
C TYR A 30 -1.50 -5.05 -4.04
N TRP A 31 -0.32 -4.61 -3.60
CA TRP A 31 0.87 -5.45 -3.53
C TRP A 31 0.77 -6.56 -2.48
N LEU A 32 0.06 -6.32 -1.38
CA LEU A 32 -0.29 -7.36 -0.42
C LEU A 32 -1.10 -8.48 -1.05
N ARG A 33 -2.10 -8.14 -1.88
CA ARG A 33 -2.90 -9.14 -2.60
C ARG A 33 -2.03 -9.90 -3.59
N VAL A 34 -1.14 -9.23 -4.32
CA VAL A 34 -0.18 -9.89 -5.22
C VAL A 34 0.68 -10.91 -4.46
N LEU A 35 1.28 -10.52 -3.32
CA LEU A 35 2.12 -11.41 -2.53
C LEU A 35 1.36 -12.66 -2.06
N VAL A 36 0.12 -12.48 -1.57
CA VAL A 36 -0.73 -13.63 -1.17
C VAL A 36 -0.95 -14.58 -2.35
N GLN A 37 -1.17 -14.07 -3.56
CA GLN A 37 -1.34 -14.91 -4.75
C GLN A 37 -0.06 -15.63 -5.15
N VAL A 38 1.05 -14.91 -5.23
CA VAL A 38 2.36 -15.49 -5.58
C VAL A 38 2.73 -16.59 -4.59
N HIS A 39 2.50 -16.37 -3.29
CA HIS A 39 2.74 -17.39 -2.27
C HIS A 39 1.84 -18.63 -2.44
N ARG A 40 0.55 -18.45 -2.75
CA ARG A 40 -0.39 -19.55 -3.00
C ARG A 40 0.01 -20.40 -4.20
N VAL A 41 0.52 -19.78 -5.26
CA VAL A 41 1.09 -20.46 -6.43
C VAL A 41 2.39 -21.18 -6.05
N ALA A 42 3.31 -20.49 -5.36
CA ALA A 42 4.60 -21.04 -4.94
C ALA A 42 4.47 -22.32 -4.12
N THR A 43 3.49 -22.33 -3.22
CA THR A 43 3.22 -23.45 -2.31
C THR A 43 2.35 -24.54 -2.91
N LYS A 44 1.98 -24.43 -4.21
CA LYS A 44 1.07 -25.35 -4.91
C LYS A 44 -0.25 -25.56 -4.17
N HIS A 45 -0.74 -24.51 -3.51
CA HIS A 45 -1.97 -24.58 -2.73
C HIS A 45 -3.22 -24.78 -3.63
N PHE A 46 -3.05 -24.54 -4.93
CA PHE A 46 -4.06 -24.75 -5.96
C PHE A 46 -3.49 -25.61 -7.08
N ALA A 47 -4.31 -26.53 -7.58
CA ALA A 47 -3.92 -27.50 -8.61
C ALA A 47 -4.05 -26.93 -10.03
N SER A 48 -4.80 -25.84 -10.23
CA SER A 48 -5.05 -25.23 -11.53
C SER A 48 -5.34 -23.72 -11.47
N HIS A 49 -5.28 -23.05 -12.63
CA HIS A 49 -5.62 -21.63 -12.78
C HIS A 49 -7.11 -21.34 -12.51
N GLU A 50 -8.00 -22.29 -12.81
CA GLU A 50 -9.44 -22.18 -12.56
C GLU A 50 -9.78 -22.15 -11.05
N GLU A 51 -8.92 -22.71 -10.20
CA GLU A 51 -9.06 -22.61 -8.74
C GLU A 51 -8.50 -21.30 -8.17
N LEU A 52 -7.56 -20.65 -8.89
CA LEU A 52 -6.94 -19.38 -8.49
C LEU A 52 -7.87 -18.19 -8.71
N GLU A 53 -8.65 -18.17 -9.78
CA GLU A 53 -9.50 -17.04 -10.16
C GLU A 53 -10.62 -16.70 -9.13
N PRO A 54 -11.36 -17.68 -8.56
CA PRO A 54 -12.32 -17.41 -7.47
C PRO A 54 -11.65 -16.90 -6.20
N ALA A 55 -10.46 -17.43 -5.89
CA ALA A 55 -9.66 -17.00 -4.75
C ALA A 55 -9.13 -15.56 -4.92
N PHE A 56 -8.83 -15.17 -6.17
CA PHE A 56 -8.48 -13.80 -6.57
C PHE A 56 -9.67 -12.84 -6.41
N ASN A 57 -10.85 -13.21 -6.91
CA ASN A 57 -12.05 -12.40 -6.79
C ASN A 57 -12.53 -12.21 -5.33
N THR A 58 -12.26 -13.20 -4.47
CA THR A 58 -12.56 -13.09 -3.04
C THR A 58 -11.60 -12.11 -2.34
N LEU A 59 -10.31 -12.14 -2.69
CA LEU A 59 -9.32 -11.22 -2.12
C LEU A 59 -9.47 -9.79 -2.65
N SER A 60 -9.96 -9.62 -3.88
CA SER A 60 -10.16 -8.30 -4.49
C SER A 60 -11.25 -7.46 -3.79
N THR A 61 -12.21 -8.12 -3.15
CA THR A 61 -13.28 -7.50 -2.37
C THR A 61 -13.02 -7.47 -0.85
N SER A 62 -11.93 -8.10 -0.41
CA SER A 62 -11.57 -8.21 1.01
C SER A 62 -10.90 -6.95 1.55
N THR A 63 -11.17 -6.62 2.82
CA THR A 63 -10.49 -5.51 3.51
C THR A 63 -9.00 -5.77 3.68
N MET A 64 -8.20 -4.70 3.79
CA MET A 64 -6.76 -4.81 4.04
C MET A 64 -6.40 -5.67 5.26
N GLY A 65 -7.19 -5.58 6.34
CA GLY A 65 -7.01 -6.43 7.53
C GLY A 65 -7.24 -7.91 7.24
N THR A 66 -8.22 -8.24 6.40
CA THR A 66 -8.47 -9.62 5.95
C THR A 66 -7.33 -10.16 5.10
N VAL A 67 -6.79 -9.35 4.19
CA VAL A 67 -5.64 -9.73 3.34
C VAL A 67 -4.38 -9.93 4.19
N PHE A 68 -4.13 -9.06 5.17
CA PHE A 68 -3.00 -9.19 6.08
C PHE A 68 -3.10 -10.44 6.97
N ALA A 69 -4.29 -10.74 7.50
CA ALA A 69 -4.51 -11.97 8.26
C ALA A 69 -4.22 -13.23 7.42
N ALA A 70 -4.60 -13.21 6.14
CA ALA A 70 -4.25 -14.29 5.21
C ALA A 70 -2.73 -14.38 5.01
N LEU A 71 -2.02 -13.25 4.87
CA LEU A 71 -0.56 -13.25 4.72
C LEU A 71 0.15 -13.81 5.95
N ARG A 72 -0.26 -13.44 7.17
CA ARG A 72 0.34 -13.98 8.41
C ARG A 72 0.25 -15.50 8.52
N SER A 73 -0.80 -16.10 7.96
CA SER A 73 -0.93 -17.56 7.91
C SER A 73 0.01 -18.21 6.89
N LEU A 74 0.54 -17.43 5.95
CA LEU A 74 1.32 -17.89 4.81
C LEU A 74 2.83 -17.64 4.99
N THR A 75 3.23 -16.47 5.48
CA THR A 75 4.64 -16.08 5.58
C THR A 75 5.13 -16.12 7.03
N GLN A 76 6.21 -16.84 7.32
CA GLN A 76 6.93 -16.80 8.61
C GLN A 76 8.08 -15.77 8.55
N ASN A 77 7.77 -14.49 8.28
CA ASN A 77 8.77 -13.42 8.17
C ASN A 77 8.48 -12.31 9.20
N PRO A 78 9.04 -12.40 10.43
CA PRO A 78 8.72 -11.48 11.51
C PRO A 78 9.01 -9.99 11.20
N PRO A 79 10.15 -9.62 10.58
CA PRO A 79 10.39 -8.23 10.17
C PRO A 79 9.33 -7.66 9.22
N LEU A 80 8.85 -8.46 8.26
CA LEU A 80 7.79 -8.04 7.35
C LEU A 80 6.45 -7.91 8.08
N GLU A 81 6.13 -8.86 8.97
CA GLU A 81 4.90 -8.81 9.78
C GLU A 81 4.80 -7.55 10.64
N ASP A 82 5.90 -7.13 11.27
CA ASP A 82 5.93 -5.93 12.10
C ASP A 82 5.69 -4.67 11.26
N LYS A 83 6.38 -4.57 10.12
CA LYS A 83 6.24 -3.43 9.20
C LYS A 83 4.84 -3.34 8.62
N LEU A 84 4.26 -4.48 8.21
CA LEU A 84 2.88 -4.55 7.73
C LEU A 84 1.86 -4.23 8.81
N THR A 85 2.07 -4.70 10.04
CA THR A 85 1.20 -4.36 11.18
C THR A 85 1.14 -2.85 11.38
N LEU A 86 2.30 -2.19 11.36
CA LEU A 86 2.39 -0.74 11.46
C LEU A 86 1.68 -0.03 10.30
N ALA A 87 1.93 -0.48 9.06
CA ALA A 87 1.31 0.11 7.88
C ALA A 87 -0.23 -0.06 7.85
N VAL A 88 -0.75 -1.23 8.26
CA VAL A 88 -2.20 -1.46 8.40
C VAL A 88 -2.80 -0.53 9.46
N ALA A 89 -2.12 -0.37 10.60
CA ALA A 89 -2.58 0.52 11.65
C ALA A 89 -2.64 1.98 11.17
N GLU A 90 -1.60 2.45 10.48
CA GLU A 90 -1.55 3.82 9.94
C GLU A 90 -2.60 4.05 8.84
N ARG A 91 -2.82 3.09 7.94
CA ARG A 91 -3.90 3.18 6.94
C ARG A 91 -5.26 3.33 7.61
N ASN A 92 -5.54 2.55 8.65
CA ASN A 92 -6.79 2.64 9.39
C ASN A 92 -6.92 3.97 10.14
N ARG A 93 -5.82 4.47 10.72
CA ARG A 93 -5.79 5.79 11.35
C ARG A 93 -6.09 6.89 10.32
N LEU A 94 -5.44 6.85 9.15
CA LEU A 94 -5.70 7.82 8.08
C LEU A 94 -7.17 7.79 7.64
N ALA A 95 -7.71 6.60 7.38
CA ALA A 95 -9.07 6.42 6.87
C ALA A 95 -10.17 6.81 7.86
N HIS A 96 -9.93 6.69 9.17
CA HIS A 96 -11.00 6.82 10.17
C HIS A 96 -10.80 7.92 11.20
N GLN A 97 -9.56 8.35 11.45
CA GLN A 97 -9.23 9.19 12.60
C GLN A 97 -8.50 10.47 12.23
N PHE A 98 -7.82 10.53 11.07
CA PHE A 98 -6.92 11.65 10.75
C PHE A 98 -7.58 13.01 10.92
N PHE A 99 -8.60 13.35 10.12
CA PHE A 99 -9.24 14.66 10.24
C PHE A 99 -9.92 14.88 11.60
N GLY A 100 -10.38 13.81 12.25
CA GLY A 100 -10.93 13.88 13.61
C GLY A 100 -9.89 14.28 14.66
N GLN A 101 -8.63 13.85 14.52
CA GLN A 101 -7.52 14.20 15.42
C GLN A 101 -7.14 15.68 15.34
N TRP A 102 -7.41 16.31 14.19
CA TRP A 102 -7.06 17.72 13.94
C TRP A 102 -8.25 18.67 14.05
N ALA A 103 -9.48 18.15 14.18
CA ALA A 103 -10.71 18.94 14.08
C ALA A 103 -10.76 20.15 15.04
N ASP A 104 -10.26 19.99 16.27
CA ASP A 104 -10.29 21.05 17.29
C ASP A 104 -9.09 22.01 17.22
N ILE A 105 -8.04 21.66 16.47
CA ILE A 105 -6.74 22.36 16.48
C ILE A 105 -6.29 22.84 15.11
N TRP A 106 -6.99 22.51 14.02
CA TRP A 106 -6.68 22.98 12.67
C TRP A 106 -7.13 24.43 12.50
N THR A 107 -6.30 25.37 12.96
CA THR A 107 -6.63 26.80 12.99
C THR A 107 -5.60 27.69 12.29
N GLY A 108 -4.65 27.10 11.55
CA GLY A 108 -3.73 27.86 10.71
C GLY A 108 -2.47 27.11 10.29
N ILE A 109 -1.51 27.86 9.74
CA ILE A 109 -0.36 27.33 9.01
C ILE A 109 0.54 26.37 9.80
N GLU A 110 0.71 26.60 11.11
CA GLU A 110 1.52 25.72 11.96
C GLU A 110 0.89 24.32 12.07
N THR A 111 -0.44 24.27 12.24
CA THR A 111 -1.17 23.00 12.31
C THR A 111 -1.23 22.28 10.97
N GLU A 112 -1.30 23.03 9.86
CA GLU A 112 -1.24 22.47 8.50
C GLU A 112 0.11 21.82 8.20
N ILE A 113 1.21 22.49 8.54
CA ILE A 113 2.57 21.93 8.37
C ILE A 113 2.66 20.60 9.12
N ARG A 114 2.20 20.54 10.38
CA ARG A 114 2.21 19.32 11.17
C ARG A 114 1.33 18.21 10.60
N MET A 115 0.17 18.56 10.03
CA MET A 115 -0.69 17.62 9.32
C MET A 115 0.00 17.04 8.09
N ILE A 116 0.66 17.87 7.29
CA ILE A 116 1.41 17.47 6.10
C ILE A 116 2.58 16.56 6.49
N GLU A 117 3.36 16.94 7.51
CA GLU A 117 4.46 16.13 8.03
C GLU A 117 4.00 14.75 8.51
N ASP A 118 2.84 14.66 9.19
CA ASP A 118 2.28 13.38 9.63
C ASP A 118 1.90 12.48 8.45
N VAL A 119 1.18 13.01 7.44
CA VAL A 119 0.79 12.20 6.27
C VAL A 119 1.99 11.84 5.38
N ASP A 120 3.01 12.69 5.28
CA ASP A 120 4.23 12.39 4.53
C ASP A 120 5.06 11.30 5.21
N ARG A 121 5.16 11.30 6.55
CA ARG A 121 5.77 10.19 7.30
C ARG A 121 5.06 8.87 7.00
N VAL A 122 3.73 8.88 7.00
CA VAL A 122 2.93 7.67 6.71
C VAL A 122 3.06 7.25 5.25
N ARG A 123 3.13 8.20 4.31
CA ARG A 123 3.40 7.93 2.89
C ARG A 123 4.73 7.19 2.71
N ILE A 124 5.80 7.68 3.33
CA ILE A 124 7.13 7.04 3.29
C ILE A 124 7.08 5.61 3.84
N LEU A 125 6.33 5.38 4.92
CA LEU A 125 6.11 4.04 5.45
C LEU A 125 5.44 3.13 4.40
N PHE A 126 4.39 3.60 3.72
CA PHE A 126 3.72 2.80 2.69
C PHE A 126 4.63 2.49 1.51
N GLU A 127 5.32 3.48 0.97
CA GLU A 127 6.23 3.31 -0.16
C GLU A 127 7.36 2.34 0.17
N GLY A 128 8.01 2.50 1.32
CA GLY A 128 9.04 1.59 1.77
C GLY A 128 8.52 0.18 2.06
N THR A 129 7.25 0.03 2.46
CA THR A 129 6.64 -1.30 2.66
C THR A 129 6.30 -1.95 1.32
N VAL A 130 5.84 -1.17 0.34
CA VAL A 130 5.59 -1.65 -1.02
C VAL A 130 6.89 -2.15 -1.67
N GLN A 131 7.99 -1.41 -1.53
CA GLN A 131 9.29 -1.83 -2.06
C GLN A 131 9.73 -3.18 -1.49
N ASP A 132 9.61 -3.39 -0.18
CA ASP A 132 9.93 -4.67 0.45
C ASP A 132 9.03 -5.80 -0.08
N LEU A 133 7.72 -5.56 -0.21
CA LEU A 133 6.79 -6.55 -0.76
C LEU A 133 7.15 -6.94 -2.19
N VAL A 134 7.48 -5.96 -3.04
CA VAL A 134 7.87 -6.20 -4.42
C VAL A 134 9.16 -7.01 -4.50
N SER A 135 10.15 -6.71 -3.66
CA SER A 135 11.40 -7.49 -3.59
C SER A 135 11.11 -8.95 -3.23
N ILE A 136 10.28 -9.18 -2.21
CA ILE A 136 9.91 -10.54 -1.78
C ILE A 136 9.13 -11.27 -2.88
N ILE A 137 8.25 -10.58 -3.60
CA ILE A 137 7.54 -11.15 -4.75
C ILE A 137 8.53 -11.56 -5.84
N GLY A 138 9.52 -10.72 -6.15
CA GLY A 138 10.59 -11.04 -7.10
C GLY A 138 11.34 -12.32 -6.73
N ASP A 139 11.79 -12.43 -5.48
CA ASP A 139 12.51 -13.60 -4.97
C ASP A 139 11.67 -14.90 -5.08
N HIS A 140 10.37 -14.81 -4.81
CA HIS A 140 9.46 -15.95 -4.98
C HIS A 140 9.30 -16.34 -6.45
N LEU A 141 9.13 -15.37 -7.36
CA LEU A 141 8.97 -15.64 -8.79
C LEU A 141 10.22 -16.29 -9.40
N ASP A 142 11.41 -15.83 -9.02
CA ASP A 142 12.69 -16.44 -9.42
C ASP A 142 12.80 -17.90 -8.95
N THR A 143 12.28 -18.20 -7.76
CA THR A 143 12.30 -19.56 -7.19
C THR A 143 11.33 -20.51 -7.91
N ILE A 144 10.17 -20.02 -8.34
CA ILE A 144 9.12 -20.85 -8.97
C ILE A 144 9.40 -21.03 -10.47
N GLY A 145 10.30 -20.23 -11.06
CA GLY A 145 10.68 -20.30 -12.48
C GLY A 145 9.52 -20.09 -13.45
N SER A 146 8.44 -19.46 -12.98
CA SER A 146 7.22 -19.24 -13.77
C SER A 146 7.16 -17.82 -14.30
N ASN A 147 6.57 -17.64 -15.48
CA ASN A 147 6.32 -16.31 -16.02
C ASN A 147 5.29 -15.59 -15.12
N PRO A 148 5.64 -14.47 -14.46
CA PRO A 148 4.74 -13.76 -13.55
C PRO A 148 3.45 -13.30 -14.22
N ASP A 149 3.53 -13.01 -15.52
CA ASP A 149 2.41 -12.52 -16.32
C ASP A 149 1.36 -13.60 -16.63
N GLU A 150 1.66 -14.89 -16.43
CA GLU A 150 0.68 -15.98 -16.54
C GLU A 150 -0.36 -15.95 -15.42
N TYR A 151 -0.02 -15.36 -14.27
CA TYR A 151 -0.91 -15.29 -13.11
C TYR A 151 -1.54 -13.91 -12.94
N ILE A 152 -0.77 -12.85 -13.22
CA ILE A 152 -1.25 -11.47 -13.15
C ILE A 152 -0.69 -10.73 -14.38
N PRO A 153 -1.51 -10.46 -15.40
CA PRO A 153 -1.04 -9.79 -16.61
C PRO A 153 -0.38 -8.43 -16.31
N GLY A 154 0.84 -8.24 -16.82
CA GLY A 154 1.64 -7.02 -16.66
C GLY A 154 2.34 -6.91 -15.31
N LEU A 155 2.40 -7.98 -14.52
CA LEU A 155 3.09 -8.01 -13.23
C LEU A 155 4.59 -7.81 -13.38
N ALA A 156 5.21 -8.39 -14.42
CA ALA A 156 6.66 -8.24 -14.64
C ALA A 156 7.04 -6.76 -14.85
N GLN A 157 6.26 -6.03 -15.66
CA GLN A 157 6.47 -4.60 -15.88
C GLN A 157 6.24 -3.80 -14.59
N ARG A 158 5.16 -4.09 -13.85
CA ARG A 158 4.86 -3.38 -12.58
C ARG A 158 5.94 -3.59 -11.51
N ILE A 159 6.52 -4.79 -11.43
CA ILE A 159 7.67 -5.06 -10.55
C ILE A 159 8.86 -4.22 -10.99
N SER A 160 9.17 -4.21 -12.29
CA SER A 160 10.25 -3.38 -12.84
C SER A 160 10.05 -1.89 -12.58
N ASP A 161 8.82 -1.39 -12.64
CA ASP A 161 8.52 0.01 -12.38
C ASP A 161 8.80 0.36 -10.92
N VAL A 162 8.40 -0.49 -9.96
CA VAL A 162 8.64 -0.21 -8.52
C VAL A 162 10.11 -0.39 -8.13
N VAL A 163 10.82 -1.37 -8.71
CA VAL A 163 12.25 -1.63 -8.41
C VAL A 163 13.16 -0.66 -9.16
N GLY A 164 12.82 -0.34 -10.41
CA GLY A 164 13.57 0.60 -11.26
C GLY A 164 13.37 2.06 -10.86
N ASP A 165 12.25 2.39 -10.23
CA ASP A 165 11.94 3.73 -9.71
C ASP A 165 12.34 3.90 -8.24
N GLY A 166 13.50 3.34 -7.84
CA GLY A 166 14.19 3.66 -6.56
C GLY A 166 14.51 5.15 -6.36
N SER A 167 14.04 6.01 -7.26
CA SER A 167 14.00 7.45 -7.19
C SER A 167 12.63 7.93 -7.67
N LEU A 168 11.56 7.66 -6.91
CA LEU A 168 10.25 8.32 -7.05
C LEU A 168 10.47 9.84 -7.18
N ARG A 169 10.47 10.32 -8.42
CA ARG A 169 10.48 11.74 -8.74
C ARG A 169 9.05 12.23 -8.58
N ILE A 170 8.80 12.89 -7.45
CA ILE A 170 7.75 13.90 -7.33
C ILE A 170 8.45 15.25 -7.30
#